data_AF-A0A2G6QSE2-F1
#
_entry.id   AF-A0A2G6QSE2-F1
#
_cell.length_a   1.000
_cell.length_b   1.000
_cell.length_c   1.000
_cell.angle_alpha   90.00
_cell.angle_beta   90.00
_cell.angle_gamma   90.00
#
_symmetry.space_group_name_H-M   'P 1'
#
loop_
_entity.id
_entity.type
_entity.pdbx_description
1 polymer ?
#
loop_
_entity_poly.entity_id
_entity_poly.type
_entity_poly.pdbx_seq_one_letter_code
_entity_poly.pdbx_strand_id
1 'polypeptide(L)'
;LRELARDFPNISWVLVGDDGQHDPDLYSEFTSLQPSHVKIRAIRQLTFSESFLAHGLGDISQRDYEWTPETAPEVRGADGYELAARLRKII
;
A
#
# COMPACT_ATOMS: atom_id res chain seq x y z
N LEU A 1 2.95 -11.38 -5.11
CA LEU A 1 3.83 -11.03 -3.97
C LEU A 1 4.38 -12.26 -3.24
N ARG A 2 3.58 -13.29 -2.94
CA ARG A 2 4.06 -14.47 -2.21
C ARG A 2 5.20 -15.22 -2.89
N GLU A 3 5.14 -15.38 -4.21
CA GLU A 3 6.22 -16.02 -4.99
C GLU A 3 7.51 -15.18 -4.95
N LEU A 4 7.42 -13.85 -5.05
CA LEU A 4 8.60 -12.98 -4.92
C LEU A 4 9.29 -13.13 -3.56
N ALA A 5 8.52 -13.27 -2.48
CA ALA A 5 9.09 -13.50 -1.15
C ALA A 5 9.75 -14.88 -1.02
N ARG A 6 9.21 -15.89 -1.71
CA ARG A 6 9.82 -17.22 -1.77
C ARG A 6 11.11 -17.21 -2.60
N ASP A 7 11.10 -16.55 -3.74
CA ASP A 7 12.23 -16.51 -4.68
C ASP A 7 13.37 -15.63 -4.16
N PHE A 8 13.04 -14.62 -3.33
CA PHE A 8 13.99 -13.67 -2.76
C PHE A 8 13.86 -13.53 -1.24
N PRO A 9 14.21 -14.56 -0.46
CA PRO A 9 13.96 -14.61 0.98
C PRO A 9 14.76 -13.58 1.80
N ASN A 10 15.79 -12.97 1.21
CA ASN A 10 16.61 -11.97 1.89
C ASN A 10 16.26 -10.52 1.49
N ILE A 11 15.26 -10.35 0.63
CA ILE A 11 14.81 -9.02 0.18
C ILE A 11 13.60 -8.61 1.02
N SER A 12 13.60 -7.33 1.40
CA SER A 12 12.43 -6.66 1.97
C SER A 12 12.02 -5.51 1.06
N TRP A 13 10.72 -5.33 0.89
CA TRP A 13 10.13 -4.43 -0.10
C TRP A 13 9.52 -3.19 0.55
N VAL A 14 9.59 -2.07 -0.17
CA VAL A 14 8.69 -0.94 0.00
C VAL A 14 7.61 -1.10 -1.07
N LEU A 15 6.36 -1.28 -0.65
CA LEU A 15 5.23 -1.45 -1.55
C LEU A 15 4.63 -0.08 -1.86
N VAL A 16 4.41 0.24 -3.13
CA VAL A 16 3.89 1.54 -3.57
C VAL A 16 2.72 1.30 -4.52
N GLY A 17 1.54 1.82 -4.18
CA GLY A 17 0.30 1.63 -4.92
C GLY A 17 -0.69 2.78 -4.74
N ASP A 18 -1.92 2.63 -5.22
CA ASP A 18 -3.00 3.60 -5.09
C ASP A 18 -4.28 3.00 -4.47
N ASP A 19 -5.06 3.83 -3.76
CA ASP A 19 -6.31 3.41 -3.13
C ASP A 19 -7.51 3.36 -4.08
N GLY A 20 -7.29 3.58 -5.39
CA GLY A 20 -8.29 3.29 -6.40
C GLY A 20 -8.41 1.80 -6.66
N GLN A 21 -7.28 1.08 -6.62
CA GLN A 21 -7.21 -0.36 -6.89
C GLN A 21 -7.22 -1.20 -5.61
N HIS A 22 -7.11 -2.51 -5.78
CA HIS A 22 -6.94 -3.48 -4.70
C HIS A 22 -5.55 -3.43 -4.02
N ASP A 23 -4.73 -2.39 -4.24
CA ASP A 23 -3.39 -2.30 -3.64
C ASP A 23 -3.42 -2.32 -2.11
N PRO A 24 -4.30 -1.57 -1.41
CA PRO A 24 -4.34 -1.62 0.05
C PRO A 24 -4.66 -3.01 0.58
N ASP A 25 -5.64 -3.69 -0.03
CA ASP A 25 -6.05 -5.04 0.34
C ASP A 25 -4.94 -6.06 0.10
N LEU A 26 -4.34 -6.05 -1.09
CA LEU A 26 -3.28 -6.96 -1.50
C LEU A 26 -2.05 -6.78 -0.61
N TYR A 27 -1.67 -5.53 -0.31
CA TYR A 27 -0.50 -5.27 0.49
C TYR A 27 -0.75 -5.64 1.95
N SER A 28 -1.96 -5.41 2.47
CA SER A 28 -2.28 -5.79 3.84
C SER A 28 -2.36 -7.30 4.04
N GLU A 29 -2.94 -8.02 3.09
CA GLU A 29 -2.91 -9.49 3.08
C GLU A 29 -1.47 -10.00 3.03
N PHE A 30 -0.65 -9.45 2.13
CA PHE A 30 0.75 -9.87 1.99
C PHE A 30 1.57 -9.55 3.25
N THR A 31 1.36 -8.38 3.86
CA THR A 31 2.04 -7.98 5.09
C THR A 31 1.65 -8.86 6.26
N SER A 32 0.36 -9.23 6.37
CA SER A 32 -0.12 -10.16 7.40
C SER A 32 0.49 -11.54 7.24
N LEU A 33 0.67 -12.01 6.00
CA LEU A 33 1.24 -13.33 5.72
C LEU A 33 2.78 -13.36 5.82
N GLN A 34 3.46 -12.26 5.51
CA GLN A 34 4.92 -12.17 5.41
C GLN A 34 5.46 -10.84 5.96
N PRO A 35 5.28 -10.56 7.27
CA PRO A 35 5.58 -9.25 7.85
C PRO A 35 7.07 -8.88 7.78
N SER A 36 7.98 -9.85 7.84
CA SER A 36 9.43 -9.63 7.73
C SER A 36 9.89 -9.13 6.35
N HIS A 37 9.04 -9.28 5.34
CA HIS A 37 9.35 -8.96 3.95
C HIS A 37 8.85 -7.60 3.51
N VAL A 38 8.08 -6.89 4.34
CA VAL A 38 7.54 -5.56 4.01
C VAL A 38 8.11 -4.54 4.98
N LYS A 39 8.84 -3.56 4.47
CA LYS A 39 9.34 -2.45 5.28
C LYS A 39 8.26 -1.39 5.50
N ILE A 40 7.60 -0.99 4.42
CA ILE A 40 6.57 0.06 4.40
C ILE A 40 5.57 -0.26 3.28
N ARG A 41 4.32 0.14 3.49
CA ARG A 41 3.31 0.33 2.45
C ARG A 41 3.10 1.83 2.20
N ALA A 42 3.18 2.27 0.94
CA ALA A 42 2.92 3.64 0.54
C ALA A 42 1.73 3.66 -0.42
N ILE A 43 0.63 4.27 -0.01
CA ILE A 43 -0.62 4.29 -0.78
C ILE A 43 -0.93 5.73 -1.20
N ARG A 44 -1.00 5.95 -2.51
CA ARG A 44 -1.49 7.20 -3.07
C ARG A 44 -3.00 7.28 -2.91
N GLN A 45 -3.49 8.39 -2.40
CA GLN A 45 -4.92 8.64 -2.28
C GLN A 45 -5.43 9.36 -3.53
N LEU A 46 -6.28 8.66 -4.29
CA LEU A 46 -6.94 9.22 -5.45
C LEU A 46 -8.09 10.13 -5.03
N THR A 47 -8.26 11.21 -5.77
CA THR A 47 -9.48 12.02 -5.68
C THR A 47 -10.68 11.25 -6.24
N PHE A 48 -11.90 11.64 -5.87
CA PHE A 48 -13.12 11.03 -6.40
C PHE A 48 -13.13 10.96 -7.93
N SER A 49 -12.69 12.02 -8.61
CA SER A 49 -12.60 12.06 -10.08
C SER A 49 -11.58 11.06 -10.63
N GLU A 50 -10.44 10.90 -9.97
CA GLU A 50 -9.41 9.93 -10.37
C GLU A 50 -9.86 8.48 -10.12
N SER A 51 -10.46 8.20 -8.96
CA SER A 51 -11.05 6.89 -8.66
C SER A 51 -12.14 6.54 -9.67
N PHE A 52 -12.99 7.51 -10.03
CA PHE A 52 -14.02 7.34 -11.05
C PHE A 52 -13.43 7.03 -12.43
N LEU A 53 -12.36 7.72 -12.84
CA LEU A 53 -11.69 7.46 -14.12
C LEU A 53 -11.00 6.09 -14.12
N ALA A 54 -10.47 5.66 -12.97
CA ALA A 54 -9.75 4.40 -12.86
C ALA A 54 -10.69 3.18 -12.72
N HIS A 55 -11.86 3.32 -12.07
CA HIS A 55 -12.71 2.19 -11.67
C HIS A 55 -14.22 2.32 -11.96
N GLY A 56 -14.71 3.51 -12.36
CA GLY A 56 -16.15 3.78 -12.54
C GLY A 56 -16.93 3.95 -11.22
N LEU A 57 -18.26 4.04 -11.29
CA LEU A 57 -19.15 4.33 -10.14
C LEU A 57 -19.19 3.25 -9.04
N GLY A 58 -18.57 2.09 -9.26
CA GLY A 58 -18.82 0.88 -8.46
C GLY A 58 -17.86 0.66 -7.29
N ASP A 59 -16.68 1.28 -7.29
CA ASP A 59 -15.63 0.98 -6.31
C ASP A 59 -15.03 2.25 -5.69
N ILE A 60 -15.88 2.99 -4.99
CA ILE A 60 -15.47 4.05 -4.06
C ILE A 60 -15.36 3.49 -2.63
N SER A 61 -15.08 2.19 -2.50
CA SER A 61 -14.96 1.54 -1.19
C SER A 61 -13.63 1.92 -0.54
N GLN A 62 -13.59 3.09 0.09
CA GLN A 62 -12.54 3.38 1.07
C GLN A 62 -12.75 2.46 2.27
N ARG A 63 -12.22 1.24 2.18
CA ARG A 63 -12.11 0.37 3.35
C ARG A 63 -11.05 0.99 4.26
N ASP A 64 -11.51 1.52 5.40
CA ASP A 64 -10.64 1.93 6.49
C ASP A 64 -9.91 0.68 7.00
N TYR A 65 -8.66 0.50 6.56
CA TYR A 65 -7.82 -0.59 7.06
C TYR A 65 -7.35 -0.21 8.45
N GLU A 66 -7.85 -0.91 9.46
CA GLU A 66 -7.43 -0.73 10.84
C GLU A 66 -5.96 -1.16 10.96
N TRP A 67 -5.08 -0.23 11.34
CA TRP A 67 -3.67 -0.51 11.55
C TRP A 67 -3.52 -1.48 12.72
N THR A 68 -2.87 -2.61 12.50
CA THR A 68 -2.44 -3.50 13.59
C THR A 68 -0.92 -3.42 13.74
N PRO A 69 -0.37 -3.52 14.96
CA PRO A 69 1.08 -3.50 15.20
C PRO A 69 1.86 -4.59 14.46
N GLU A 70 1.17 -5.65 14.01
CA GLU A 70 1.74 -6.77 13.26
C GLU A 70 1.84 -6.48 11.76
N THR A 71 1.24 -5.38 11.30
CA THR A 71 1.36 -4.89 9.93
C THR A 71 2.45 -3.82 9.80
N ALA A 72 3.29 -3.97 8.77
CA ALA A 72 4.26 -2.96 8.35
C ALA A 72 3.62 -1.56 8.25
N PRO A 73 4.35 -0.51 8.66
CA PRO A 73 3.83 0.85 8.67
C PRO A 73 3.30 1.27 7.30
N GLU A 74 2.18 1.99 7.31
CA GLU A 74 1.55 2.54 6.12
C GLU A 74 1.66 4.06 6.09
N VAL A 75 2.05 4.61 4.94
CA VAL A 75 1.98 6.04 4.65
C VAL A 75 1.01 6.31 3.51
N ARG A 76 0.25 7.38 3.65
CA ARG A 76 -0.68 7.86 2.63
C ARG A 76 -0.33 9.27 2.17
N GLY A 77 -0.62 9.59 0.92
CA GLY A 77 -0.42 10.93 0.36
C GLY A 77 -1.14 11.11 -0.97
N ALA A 78 -1.45 12.35 -1.34
CA ALA A 78 -2.21 12.65 -2.56
C ALA A 78 -1.41 12.37 -3.86
N ASP A 79 -0.07 12.42 -3.77
CA ASP A 79 0.82 12.24 -4.91
C ASP A 79 2.18 11.66 -4.50
N GLY A 80 3.04 11.44 -5.51
CA GLY A 80 4.39 10.91 -5.32
C GLY A 80 5.32 11.86 -4.55
N TYR A 81 5.10 13.18 -4.58
CA TYR A 81 5.93 14.13 -3.82
C TYR A 81 5.64 14.02 -2.33
N GLU A 82 4.36 13.92 -1.96
CA GLU A 82 3.95 13.73 -0.58
C GLU A 82 4.39 12.36 -0.05
N LEU A 83 4.20 11.29 -0.84
CA LEU A 83 4.68 9.95 -0.47
C LEU A 83 6.20 9.93 -0.29
N ALA A 84 6.97 10.52 -1.22
CA ALA A 84 8.43 10.59 -1.09
C ALA A 84 8.88 11.39 0.14
N ALA A 85 8.18 12.49 0.46
CA ALA A 85 8.47 13.29 1.65
C ALA A 85 8.17 12.53 2.95
N ARG A 86 7.11 11.71 2.98
CA ARG A 86 6.75 10.88 4.14
C ARG A 86 7.70 9.68 4.27
N LEU A 87 8.01 9.00 3.18
CA LEU A 87 8.94 7.87 3.15
C LEU A 87 10.31 8.26 3.70
N ARG A 88 10.88 9.38 3.25
CA ARG A 88 12.18 9.89 3.75
C ARG A 88 12.25 10.14 5.27
N LYS A 89 11.12 10.19 5.97
CA LYS A 89 11.10 10.34 7.45
C LYS A 89 11.16 8.99 8.18
N ILE A 90 10.92 7.90 7.49
CA ILE A 90 10.73 6.56 8.07
C ILE A 90 11.84 5.59 7.64
N ILE A 91 12.34 5.70 6.40
CA ILE A 91 13.50 4.94 5.89
C ILE A 91 14.81 5.70 6.09
#